data_AF-A0A3N5PR75-F1
#
_entry.id   AF-A0A3N5PR75-F1
#
_cell.length_a   1.000
_cell.length_b   1.000
_cell.length_c   1.000
_cell.angle_alpha   90.00
_cell.angle_beta   90.00
_cell.angle_gamma   90.00
#
_symmetry.space_group_name_H-M   'P 1'
#
loop_
_entity.id
_entity.type
_entity.pdbx_description
1 polymer ?
#
loop_
_entity_poly.entity_id
_entity_poly.type
_entity_poly.pdbx_seq_one_letter_code
_entity_poly.pdbx_strand_id
1 'polypeptide(L)' 'MAHAIFRVSDIAASVAAAKAAGASMQGDVVSVPIGGMPVKIAMLVDPDGNVLELMELPKEATHLPH' A
#
# COMPACT_ATOMS: atom_id res chain seq x y z
N MET A 1 5.53 14.62 -4.10
CA MET A 1 6.46 14.13 -3.06
C MET A 1 6.92 12.74 -3.45
N ALA A 2 8.21 12.45 -3.37
CA ALA A 2 8.71 11.10 -3.63
C ALA A 2 8.30 10.19 -2.45
N HIS A 3 7.69 9.06 -2.76
CA HIS A 3 7.34 8.01 -1.82
C HIS A 3 7.66 6.67 -2.47
N ALA A 4 8.03 5.67 -1.68
CA ALA A 4 8.34 4.35 -2.20
C ALA A 4 7.06 3.51 -2.24
N ILE A 5 6.75 2.94 -3.41
CA ILE A 5 5.58 2.09 -3.61
C ILE A 5 6.03 0.63 -3.54
N PHE A 6 5.42 -0.13 -2.63
CA PHE A 6 5.65 -1.56 -2.48
C PHE A 6 4.39 -2.32 -2.84
N ARG A 7 4.53 -3.23 -3.80
CA ARG A 7 3.49 -4.21 -4.06
C ARG A 7 3.47 -5.27 -2.97
N VAL A 8 2.32 -5.50 -2.37
CA VAL A 8 2.11 -6.52 -1.35
C VAL A 8 0.97 -7.46 -1.75
N SER A 9 1.03 -8.70 -1.26
CA SER A 9 -0.04 -9.69 -1.47
C SER A 9 -1.21 -9.54 -0.50
N ASP A 10 -0.95 -8.95 0.68
CA ASP A 10 -1.93 -8.67 1.72
C ASP A 10 -1.56 -7.35 2.42
N ILE A 11 -2.37 -6.33 2.19
CA ILE A 11 -2.18 -4.99 2.72
C ILE A 11 -2.51 -4.94 4.22
N ALA A 12 -3.46 -5.74 4.71
CA ALA A 12 -3.81 -5.76 6.11
C ALA A 12 -2.66 -6.34 6.95
N ALA A 13 -2.08 -7.45 6.49
CA ALA A 13 -0.90 -8.04 7.11
C ALA A 13 0.31 -7.10 7.06
N SER A 14 0.53 -6.44 5.92
CA SER A 14 1.65 -5.52 5.72
C SER A 14 1.52 -4.26 6.57
N VAL A 15 0.31 -3.68 6.69
CA VAL A 15 0.02 -2.56 7.59
C VAL A 15 0.22 -2.95 9.05
N ALA A 16 -0.23 -4.14 9.45
CA ALA A 16 -0.02 -4.63 10.81
C ALA A 16 1.48 -4.79 11.13
N ALA A 17 2.26 -5.34 10.19
CA ALA A 17 3.71 -5.46 10.33
C ALA A 17 4.40 -4.08 10.37
N ALA A 18 4.01 -3.15 9.49
CA ALA A 18 4.55 -1.80 9.47
C ALA A 18 4.25 -1.05 10.77
N LYS A 19 3.02 -1.16 11.29
CA LYS A 19 2.63 -0.60 12.58
C LYS A 19 3.43 -1.22 13.74
N ALA A 20 3.68 -2.52 13.71
CA ALA A 20 4.52 -3.20 14.70
C ALA A 20 5.98 -2.75 14.62
N ALA A 21 6.48 -2.37 13.44
CA ALA A 21 7.80 -1.78 13.24
C ALA A 21 7.89 -0.28 13.60
N GLY A 22 6.78 0.34 14.01
CA GLY A 22 6.72 1.75 14.41
C GLY A 22 6.24 2.72 13.33
N ALA A 23 5.82 2.23 12.16
CA ALA A 23 5.23 3.09 11.14
C ALA A 23 3.80 3.54 11.54
N SER A 24 3.44 4.74 11.13
CA SER A 24 2.12 5.33 11.35
C SER A 24 1.32 5.38 10.05
N MET A 25 0.06 4.97 10.09
CA MET A 25 -0.84 5.06 8.94
C MET A 25 -1.18 6.52 8.65
N GLN A 26 -0.99 6.93 7.40
CA GLN A 26 -1.33 8.26 6.89
C GLN A 26 -2.70 8.19 6.19
N GLY A 27 -3.74 7.84 6.95
CA GLY A 27 -5.11 7.64 6.48
C GLY A 27 -5.54 6.17 6.44
N ASP A 28 -6.74 5.94 5.91
CA ASP A 28 -7.31 4.60 5.76
C ASP A 28 -6.88 3.94 4.45
N VAL A 29 -7.01 2.61 4.38
CA VAL A 29 -6.81 1.86 3.13
C VAL A 29 -7.90 2.27 2.14
N VAL A 30 -7.49 2.81 0.99
CA VAL A 30 -8.40 3.20 -0.09
C VAL A 30 -8.37 2.18 -1.21
N SER A 31 -9.53 1.87 -1.77
CA SER A 31 -9.63 1.06 -2.99
C SER A 31 -9.80 1.99 -4.18
N VAL A 32 -8.81 2.04 -5.07
CA VAL A 32 -8.83 2.86 -6.28
C VAL A 32 -8.91 1.98 -7.53
N PRO A 33 -9.76 2.31 -8.51
CA PRO A 33 -9.79 1.61 -9.78
C PRO A 33 -8.62 2.07 -10.65
N ILE A 34 -7.63 1.20 -10.87
CA ILE A 34 -6.51 1.45 -11.79
C ILE A 34 -6.68 0.52 -12.99
N GLY A 35 -6.89 1.11 -14.17
CA GLY A 35 -7.07 0.36 -15.42
C GLY A 35 -8.22 -0.66 -15.38
N GLY A 36 -9.29 -0.34 -14.65
CA GLY A 36 -10.47 -1.19 -14.48
C GLY A 36 -10.38 -2.22 -13.34
N MET A 37 -9.25 -2.31 -12.64
CA MET A 37 -9.06 -3.23 -11.52
C MET A 37 -9.09 -2.51 -10.17
N PRO A 38 -9.79 -3.06 -9.15
CA PRO A 38 -9.79 -2.48 -7.81
C PRO A 38 -8.46 -2.76 -7.12
N VAL A 39 -7.63 -1.73 -6.97
CA VAL A 39 -6.33 -1.79 -6.30
C VAL A 39 -6.46 -1.14 -4.93
N LYS A 40 -6.02 -1.83 -3.88
CA LYS A 40 -6.00 -1.23 -2.53
C LYS A 40 -4.67 -0.53 -2.30
N ILE A 41 -4.73 0.67 -1.75
CA ILE A 41 -3.58 1.50 -1.45
C ILE A 41 -3.64 1.93 0.00
N ALA A 42 -2.51 1.86 0.69
CA ALA A 42 -2.33 2.35 2.06
C ALA A 42 -1.07 3.21 2.12
N MET A 43 -1.20 4.42 2.66
CA MET A 43 -0.05 5.28 2.92
C MET A 43 0.38 5.15 4.38
N LEU A 44 1.69 5.02 4.59
CA LEU A 44 2.32 4.96 5.89
C LEU A 44 3.51 5.91 5.93
N VAL A 45 3.84 6.36 7.13
CA VAL A 45 5.05 7.12 7.43
C VAL A 45 5.87 6.31 8.41
N ASP A 46 7.12 6.02 8.07
CA ASP A 46 8.03 5.34 8.98
C ASP A 46 8.55 6.29 10.10
N PRO A 47 9.23 5.78 11.13
CA PRO A 47 9.80 6.61 12.20
C PRO A 47 10.82 7.66 11.73
N ASP A 48 11.44 7.44 10.57
CA ASP A 48 12.42 8.36 9.98
C ASP A 48 11.74 9.46 9.14
N GLY A 49 10.42 9.43 9.01
CA GLY A 49 9.62 10.40 8.27
C GLY A 49 9.48 10.07 6.77
N ASN A 50 9.88 8.88 6.33
CA ASN A 50 9.72 8.47 4.94
C ASN A 50 8.27 8.06 4.68
N VAL A 51 7.75 8.49 3.54
CA VAL A 51 6.42 8.12 3.07
C VAL A 51 6.51 6.85 2.24
N LEU A 52 5.73 5.86 2.65
CA LEU A 52 5.65 4.53 2.06
C LEU A 52 4.22 4.33 1.57
N GLU A 53 4.08 3.75 0.39
CA GLU A 53 2.79 3.37 -0.18
C GLU A 53 2.77 1.85 -0.38
N LEU A 54 1.78 1.19 0.20
CA LEU A 54 1.53 -0.22 0.00
C LEU A 54 0.41 -0.38 -1.02
N MET A 55 0.64 -1.22 -2.02
CA MET A 55 -0.30 -1.48 -3.09
C MET A 55 -0.63 -2.98 -3.16
N GLU A 56 -1.89 -3.32 -2.96
CA GLU A 56 -2.40 -4.68 -3.16
C GLU A 56 -3.22 -4.73 -4.46
N LEU A 57 -2.72 -5.55 -5.39
CA LEU A 57 -3.45 -5.93 -6.59
C LEU A 57 -4.46 -7.04 -6.28
N PRO A 58 -5.57 -7.13 -7.03
CA PRO A 58 -6.43 -8.30 -7.00
C PRO A 58 -5.60 -9.58 -7.18
N LYS A 59 -5.93 -10.66 -6.46
CA LYS A 59 -5.17 -11.93 -6.51
C LYS A 59 -5.02 -12.49 -7.94
N GLU A 60 -5.97 -12.16 -8.81
CA GLU A 60 -6.00 -12.58 -10.21
C GLU A 60 -5.10 -11.73 -11.12
N ALA A 61 -4.62 -10.59 -10.64
CA ALA A 61 -3.80 -9.63 -11.38
C ALA A 61 -2.33 -9.74 -11.00
N THR A 62 -1.51 -10.24 -11.93
CA THR A 62 -0.04 -10.28 -11.78
C THR A 62 0.64 -8.98 -12.19
N HIS A 63 -0.05 -8.10 -12.92
CA HIS A 63 0.45 -6.84 -13.44
C HIS A 63 -0.68 -5.79 -13.47
N LEU A 64 -0.32 -4.50 -13.41
CA LEU A 64 -1.24 -3.43 -13.78
C LEU A 64 -1.41 -3.46 -15.30
N PRO A 65 -2.61 -3.22 -15.85
CA PRO A 65 -2.80 -3.16 -17.28
C PRO A 65 -2.18 -1.85 -17.77
N HIS A 66 -1.35 -1.96 -18.82
CA HIS A 66 -0.68 -0.83 -19.47
C HIS A 66 -1.65 -0.03 -20.35
#